data_AF-A0ABD0TBU1-F1
#
_entry.id   AF-A0ABD0TBU1-F1
#
_cell.length_a   1.000
_cell.length_b   1.000
_cell.length_c   1.000
_cell.angle_alpha   90.00
_cell.angle_beta   90.00
_cell.angle_gamma   90.00
#
_symmetry.space_group_name_H-M   'P 1'
#
loop_
_entity.id
_entity.type
_entity.pdbx_description
1 polymer ?
#
loop_
_entity_poly.entity_id
_entity_poly.type
_entity_poly.pdbx_seq_one_letter_code
_entity_poly.pdbx_strand_id
1 'polypeptide(L)'
;MSVEDRSASTSTGVIRGWGCTPTGDPPPAAVCETPSRATCLPAGLLRGWRRTCLYAIIVLLMVLVFLNIALTLWIIGTLRLNAHGIGPIKIIKNGIQLDGHAWIVDNLAVSTISSQPAQPVTVHSYRNFTVLVSEPTHGENNTSRHVELAKLLIKRDSVVCSGRKFEVRDAHGDNVFSASREEVRMSADTLAVDGVGGVTVKTAIQTPSVRAPPGSDLQLESLTRRLSLKAPQSIHFDSRAGSIDMTSHGDIKFDSIVGSIKIDAPNIVISNLKEASVTNKAQKNIRTMKVYQLCACASGKLFLASPDGVCVATDDELCR
;
A
#
# COMPACT_ATOMS: atom_id res chain seq x y z
N MET A 1 1.45 -15.03 67.95
CA MET A 1 2.33 -15.91 68.75
C MET A 1 3.73 -15.80 68.17
N SER A 2 4.49 -14.84 68.71
CA SER A 2 5.93 -14.67 68.51
C SER A 2 6.60 -15.30 69.71
N VAL A 3 7.66 -16.08 69.50
CA VAL A 3 8.47 -16.66 70.57
C VAL A 3 9.94 -16.48 70.17
N GLU A 4 10.51 -15.37 70.65
CA GLU A 4 11.80 -15.26 71.35
C GLU A 4 12.36 -16.61 71.86
N ASP A 5 13.66 -16.90 71.83
CA ASP A 5 14.62 -16.25 72.71
C ASP A 5 16.07 -16.38 72.20
N ARG A 6 16.78 -15.25 72.31
CA ARG A 6 18.23 -15.12 72.30
C ARG A 6 18.61 -14.68 73.71
N SER A 7 19.54 -15.36 74.36
CA SER A 7 20.22 -14.83 75.53
C SER A 7 21.73 -14.93 75.37
N ALA A 8 22.35 -13.76 75.47
CA ALA A 8 23.78 -13.54 75.60
C ALA A 8 24.02 -12.91 76.97
N SER A 9 25.09 -13.32 77.67
CA SER A 9 25.98 -12.46 78.49
C SER A 9 26.91 -13.38 79.30
N THR A 10 28.23 -13.31 79.16
CA THR A 10 29.21 -12.31 79.63
C THR A 10 29.79 -12.66 81.01
N SER A 11 31.03 -13.17 80.96
CA SER A 11 32.19 -12.86 81.81
C SER A 11 32.04 -12.65 83.32
N THR A 12 32.69 -13.51 84.10
CA THR A 12 33.67 -13.19 85.17
C THR A 12 34.59 -14.44 85.27
N GLY A 13 35.91 -14.44 85.45
CA GLY A 13 36.87 -13.42 85.86
C GLY A 13 37.62 -13.92 87.11
N VAL A 14 38.60 -14.83 87.02
CA VAL A 14 39.60 -15.06 88.09
C VAL A 14 40.95 -15.50 87.52
N ILE A 15 41.97 -14.73 87.88
CA ILE A 15 43.41 -14.87 87.66
C ILE A 15 44.04 -15.52 88.90
N ARG A 16 45.12 -16.33 88.71
CA ARG A 16 46.30 -16.62 89.58
C ARG A 16 46.68 -18.10 89.42
N GLY A 17 47.93 -18.52 89.27
CA GLY A 17 49.21 -17.82 89.36
C GLY A 17 50.35 -18.72 88.86
N TRP A 18 51.47 -18.09 88.57
CA TRP A 18 52.75 -18.71 88.23
C TRP A 18 53.53 -19.05 89.49
N GLY A 19 54.33 -20.12 89.46
CA GLY A 19 55.27 -20.46 90.53
C GLY A 19 56.32 -21.46 90.06
N CYS A 20 57.47 -20.93 89.64
CA CYS A 20 58.73 -21.67 89.49
C CYS A 20 59.30 -22.02 90.88
N THR A 21 59.96 -23.17 91.03
CA THR A 21 61.40 -23.24 91.40
C THR A 21 61.93 -24.69 91.34
N PRO A 22 63.18 -24.89 90.88
CA PRO A 22 63.88 -26.18 90.76
C PRO A 22 64.84 -26.43 91.95
N THR A 23 65.31 -27.67 92.14
CA THR A 23 66.70 -28.08 92.45
C THR A 23 66.75 -29.51 93.01
N GLY A 24 67.63 -30.36 92.46
CA GLY A 24 68.00 -31.66 93.01
C GLY A 24 68.75 -32.54 92.01
N ASP A 25 70.07 -32.30 91.85
CA ASP A 25 71.05 -33.17 91.16
C ASP A 25 71.53 -34.33 92.08
N PRO A 26 72.41 -35.26 91.65
CA PRO A 26 72.41 -36.22 90.51
C PRO A 26 72.76 -37.66 91.02
N PRO A 27 73.02 -38.70 90.18
CA PRO A 27 74.41 -38.99 89.72
C PRO A 27 74.45 -39.75 88.34
N PRO A 28 75.55 -40.38 87.86
CA PRO A 28 76.31 -39.88 86.70
C PRO A 28 76.45 -40.85 85.50
N ALA A 29 76.98 -40.27 84.41
CA ALA A 29 77.87 -40.89 83.40
C ALA A 29 77.36 -41.98 82.44
N ALA A 30 77.35 -41.65 81.13
CA ALA A 30 77.94 -42.40 79.99
C ALA A 30 77.42 -41.73 78.68
N VAL A 31 78.15 -40.78 78.08
CA VAL A 31 79.09 -40.97 76.94
C VAL A 31 78.50 -41.77 75.77
N CYS A 32 78.17 -41.12 74.65
CA CYS A 32 78.85 -41.29 73.35
C CYS A 32 78.14 -40.56 72.18
N GLU A 33 78.96 -39.75 71.49
CA GLU A 33 79.07 -39.60 70.03
C GLU A 33 77.94 -38.94 69.18
N THR A 34 78.30 -37.75 68.68
CA THR A 34 77.88 -37.04 67.44
C THR A 34 77.85 -37.95 66.19
N PRO A 35 77.12 -37.64 65.07
CA PRO A 35 77.13 -36.31 64.41
C PRO A 35 75.92 -35.84 63.56
N SER A 36 75.92 -34.53 63.30
CA SER A 36 75.43 -33.73 62.17
C SER A 36 74.32 -34.19 61.18
N ARG A 37 73.38 -33.24 60.99
CA ARG A 37 72.65 -32.82 59.76
C ARG A 37 71.58 -33.77 59.18
N ALA A 38 70.33 -33.34 59.30
CA ALA A 38 69.39 -33.32 58.17
C ALA A 38 68.26 -32.33 58.41
N THR A 39 68.01 -31.50 57.40
CA THR A 39 66.89 -30.58 57.22
C THR A 39 65.57 -31.14 57.76
N CYS A 40 64.97 -30.46 58.73
CA CYS A 40 63.60 -30.72 59.18
C CYS A 40 62.60 -30.28 58.10
N LEU A 41 62.44 -31.09 57.06
CA LEU A 41 61.15 -31.20 56.38
C LEU A 41 60.23 -31.97 57.33
N PRO A 42 59.04 -31.46 57.70
CA PRO A 42 58.23 -32.09 58.72
C PRO A 42 57.81 -33.51 58.28
N ALA A 43 58.21 -34.49 59.08
CA ALA A 43 57.98 -35.92 58.92
C ALA A 43 56.51 -36.35 59.14
N GLY A 44 55.55 -35.54 58.69
CA GLY A 44 54.15 -35.94 58.51
C GLY A 44 53.85 -36.44 57.09
N LEU A 45 54.73 -36.19 56.12
CA LEU A 45 54.46 -36.46 54.69
C LEU A 45 54.85 -37.87 54.23
N LEU A 46 55.77 -38.57 54.91
CA LEU A 46 56.40 -39.79 54.39
C LEU A 46 55.84 -41.12 54.94
N ARG A 47 54.97 -41.10 55.96
CA ARG A 47 54.33 -42.33 56.51
C ARG A 47 52.83 -42.44 56.23
N GLY A 48 52.41 -41.79 55.15
CA GLY A 48 51.03 -41.84 54.63
C GLY A 48 50.90 -41.38 53.18
N TRP A 49 52.01 -41.10 52.48
CA TRP A 49 52.03 -40.43 51.17
C TRP A 49 51.06 -41.06 50.17
N ARG A 50 50.98 -42.40 50.08
CA ARG A 50 50.03 -43.08 49.18
C ARG A 50 48.57 -42.77 49.51
N ARG A 51 48.20 -42.72 50.80
CA ARG A 51 46.84 -42.39 51.25
C ARG A 51 46.54 -40.91 51.07
N THR A 52 47.48 -40.03 51.43
CA THR A 52 47.33 -38.57 51.26
C THR A 52 47.29 -38.17 49.79
N CYS A 53 48.05 -38.82 48.92
CA CYS A 53 48.01 -38.64 47.46
C CYS A 53 46.68 -39.12 46.89
N LEU A 54 46.17 -40.27 47.34
CA LEU A 54 44.86 -40.77 46.95
C LEU A 54 43.75 -39.80 47.38
N TYR A 55 43.77 -39.30 48.62
CA TYR A 55 42.82 -38.28 49.08
C TYR A 55 42.95 -36.95 48.30
N ALA A 56 44.17 -36.52 47.95
CA ALA A 56 44.40 -35.33 47.13
C ALA A 56 43.83 -35.51 45.70
N ILE A 57 44.01 -36.68 45.09
CA ILE A 57 43.42 -37.02 43.79
C ILE A 57 41.89 -37.05 43.87
N ILE A 58 41.32 -37.65 44.92
CA ILE A 58 39.85 -37.66 45.11
C ILE A 58 39.31 -36.25 45.29
N VAL A 59 39.97 -35.40 46.10
CA VAL A 59 39.57 -34.00 46.29
C VAL A 59 39.70 -33.22 44.98
N LEU A 60 40.78 -33.40 44.23
CA LEU A 60 40.96 -32.78 42.92
C LEU A 60 39.88 -33.23 41.94
N LEU A 61 39.52 -34.52 41.94
CA LEU A 61 38.42 -35.06 41.13
C LEU A 61 37.08 -34.44 41.55
N MET A 62 36.79 -34.31 42.85
CA MET A 62 35.59 -33.64 43.34
C MET A 62 35.54 -32.17 42.91
N VAL A 63 36.66 -31.44 43.00
CA VAL A 63 36.76 -30.05 42.52
C VAL A 63 36.52 -29.98 41.02
N LEU A 64 37.11 -30.88 40.22
CA LEU A 64 36.85 -30.95 38.78
C LEU A 64 35.37 -31.22 38.49
N VAL A 65 34.71 -32.10 39.24
CA VAL A 65 33.26 -32.36 39.10
C VAL A 65 32.46 -31.09 39.40
N PHE A 66 32.74 -30.40 40.51
CA PHE A 66 32.06 -29.15 40.84
C PHE A 66 32.30 -28.05 39.80
N LEU A 67 33.52 -27.91 39.29
CA LEU A 67 33.85 -26.96 38.22
C LEU A 67 33.10 -27.31 36.92
N ASN A 68 33.00 -28.59 36.57
CA ASN A 68 32.22 -29.03 35.41
C ASN A 68 30.73 -28.73 35.58
N ILE A 69 30.16 -28.97 36.77
CA ILE A 69 28.75 -28.62 37.06
C ILE A 69 28.54 -27.11 37.02
N ALA A 70 29.45 -26.32 37.59
CA ALA A 70 29.36 -24.86 37.56
C ALA A 70 29.45 -24.33 36.12
N LEU A 71 30.37 -24.90 35.31
CA LEU A 71 30.53 -24.55 33.90
C LEU A 71 29.27 -24.89 33.10
N THR A 72 28.68 -26.07 33.30
CA THR A 72 27.45 -26.46 32.58
C THR A 72 26.26 -25.59 32.96
N LEU A 73 26.07 -25.29 34.25
CA LEU A 73 25.02 -24.38 34.70
C LEU A 73 25.22 -22.96 34.17
N TRP A 74 26.47 -22.49 34.10
CA TRP A 74 26.79 -21.20 33.53
C TRP A 74 26.53 -21.13 32.02
N ILE A 75 26.86 -22.18 31.27
CA ILE A 75 26.55 -22.29 29.84
C ILE A 75 25.03 -22.26 29.62
N ILE A 76 24.26 -23.00 30.40
CA ILE A 76 22.78 -23.02 30.32
C ILE A 76 22.20 -21.61 30.57
N GLY A 77 22.70 -20.92 31.60
CA GLY A 77 22.25 -19.57 31.95
C GLY A 77 22.62 -18.51 30.90
N THR A 78 23.85 -18.55 30.39
CA THR A 78 24.35 -17.58 29.39
C THR A 78 23.72 -17.78 28.02
N LEU A 79 23.49 -19.02 27.60
CA LEU A 79 22.81 -19.34 26.33
C LEU A 79 21.28 -19.19 26.41
N ARG A 80 20.73 -18.77 27.56
CA ARG A 80 19.28 -18.63 27.78
C ARG A 80 18.52 -19.90 27.35
N LEU A 81 19.09 -21.08 27.62
CA LEU A 81 18.47 -22.35 27.30
C LEU A 81 17.34 -22.58 28.30
N ASN A 82 16.11 -22.38 27.86
CA ASN A 82 14.93 -22.70 28.66
C ASN A 82 14.42 -24.09 28.25
N ALA A 83 13.72 -24.79 29.13
CA ALA A 83 13.09 -26.07 28.84
C ALA A 83 12.09 -25.99 27.65
N HIS A 84 11.72 -24.78 27.23
CA HIS A 84 10.73 -24.50 26.16
C HIS A 84 11.38 -23.98 24.87
N GLY A 85 12.70 -23.79 24.82
CA GLY A 85 13.39 -23.33 23.61
C GLY A 85 14.73 -22.61 23.85
N ILE A 86 15.37 -22.27 22.74
CA ILE A 86 16.63 -21.52 22.68
C ILE A 86 16.28 -20.05 22.40
N GLY A 87 16.55 -19.16 23.36
CA GLY A 87 16.31 -17.72 23.18
C GLY A 87 14.84 -17.38 22.89
N PRO A 88 14.54 -16.49 21.92
CA PRO A 88 13.17 -16.08 21.60
C PRO A 88 12.38 -17.13 20.82
N ILE A 89 12.98 -18.27 20.46
CA ILE A 89 12.37 -19.29 19.62
C ILE A 89 11.79 -20.40 20.50
N LYS A 90 10.47 -20.58 20.46
CA LYS A 90 9.72 -21.64 21.15
C LYS A 90 9.25 -22.67 20.14
N ILE A 91 9.51 -23.94 20.40
CA ILE A 91 9.04 -25.05 19.55
C ILE A 91 7.66 -25.47 20.05
N ILE A 92 6.63 -25.33 19.20
CA ILE A 92 5.25 -25.75 19.48
C ILE A 92 4.88 -26.92 18.58
N LYS A 93 3.82 -27.67 18.95
CA LYS A 93 3.39 -28.87 18.19
C LYS A 93 3.12 -28.62 16.70
N ASN A 94 2.79 -27.38 16.33
CA ASN A 94 2.41 -26.98 14.97
C ASN A 94 3.47 -26.12 14.26
N GLY A 95 4.67 -25.95 14.84
CA GLY A 95 5.73 -25.17 14.21
C GLY A 95 6.65 -24.45 15.19
N ILE A 96 7.21 -23.34 14.72
CA ILE A 96 8.16 -22.51 15.46
C ILE A 96 7.49 -21.19 15.78
N GLN A 97 7.38 -20.86 17.06
CA GLN A 97 6.88 -19.56 17.53
C GLN A 97 8.06 -18.68 17.90
N LEU A 98 8.18 -17.53 17.24
CA LEU A 98 9.17 -16.51 17.55
C LEU A 98 8.55 -15.45 18.46
N ASP A 99 9.11 -15.28 19.65
CA ASP A 99 8.69 -14.34 20.69
C ASP A 99 9.86 -13.39 20.98
N GLY A 100 10.05 -12.42 20.09
CA GLY A 100 11.15 -11.45 20.12
C GLY A 100 11.77 -11.20 18.74
N HIS A 101 13.04 -10.83 18.72
CA HIS A 101 13.79 -10.58 17.49
C HIS A 101 14.67 -11.79 17.14
N ALA A 102 14.57 -12.27 15.91
CA ALA A 102 15.51 -13.23 15.34
C ALA A 102 15.98 -12.75 13.97
N TRP A 103 17.22 -13.08 13.65
CA TRP A 103 17.83 -12.80 12.36
C TRP A 103 17.94 -14.11 11.58
N ILE A 104 17.52 -14.07 10.32
CA ILE A 104 17.66 -15.18 9.38
C ILE A 104 18.74 -14.77 8.39
N VAL A 105 19.78 -15.59 8.24
CA VAL A 105 20.97 -15.22 7.46
C VAL A 105 20.75 -15.43 5.97
N ASP A 106 20.18 -16.56 5.58
CA ASP A 106 20.00 -16.95 4.18
C ASP A 106 18.52 -17.08 3.82
N ASN A 107 18.05 -18.32 3.61
CA ASN A 107 16.70 -18.60 3.14
C ASN A 107 15.83 -19.10 4.29
N LEU A 108 14.67 -18.48 4.46
CA LEU A 108 13.60 -19.00 5.29
C LEU A 108 12.67 -19.88 4.45
N ALA A 109 12.76 -21.20 4.60
CA ALA A 109 11.83 -22.14 3.98
C ALA A 109 10.73 -22.50 4.97
N VAL A 110 9.54 -21.92 4.77
CA VAL A 110 8.36 -22.15 5.61
C VAL A 110 7.13 -22.32 4.75
N SER A 111 6.20 -23.16 5.20
CA SER A 111 4.91 -23.36 4.52
C SER A 111 3.98 -22.18 4.72
N THR A 112 3.99 -21.60 5.92
CA THR A 112 3.12 -20.48 6.29
C THR A 112 3.86 -19.52 7.22
N ILE A 113 3.60 -18.22 7.03
CA ILE A 113 4.00 -17.17 7.95
C ILE A 113 2.71 -16.54 8.44
N SER A 114 2.41 -16.67 9.73
CA SER A 114 1.24 -16.06 10.36
C SER A 114 1.67 -15.21 11.55
N SER A 115 0.92 -14.12 11.76
CA SER A 115 1.04 -13.29 12.95
C SER A 115 -0.06 -13.66 13.96
N GLN A 116 0.00 -13.06 15.15
CA GLN A 116 -1.05 -13.21 16.16
C GLN A 116 -2.40 -12.71 15.61
N PRO A 117 -3.53 -13.23 16.10
CA PRO A 117 -4.85 -12.75 15.71
C PRO A 117 -4.94 -11.23 15.88
N ALA A 118 -5.47 -10.55 14.87
CA ALA A 118 -5.59 -9.09 14.79
C ALA A 118 -4.27 -8.29 14.74
N GLN A 119 -3.12 -8.93 14.47
CA GLN A 119 -1.86 -8.22 14.18
C GLN A 119 -1.43 -8.45 12.72
N PRO A 120 -1.19 -7.40 11.92
CA PRO A 120 -0.75 -7.56 10.54
C PRO A 120 0.70 -8.05 10.46
N VAL A 121 1.01 -8.82 9.41
CA VAL A 121 2.40 -9.15 9.05
C VAL A 121 2.95 -7.97 8.26
N THR A 122 3.95 -7.28 8.79
CA THR A 122 4.64 -6.19 8.09
C THR A 122 5.98 -6.67 7.57
N VAL A 123 6.28 -6.35 6.31
CA VAL A 123 7.56 -6.66 5.67
C VAL A 123 8.24 -5.34 5.31
N HIS A 124 9.38 -5.07 5.94
CA HIS A 124 10.15 -3.85 5.72
C HIS A 124 11.38 -4.15 4.86
N SER A 125 11.48 -3.48 3.70
CA SER A 125 12.60 -3.64 2.78
C SER A 125 13.14 -2.29 2.33
N TYR A 126 14.47 -2.15 2.34
CA TYR A 126 15.16 -0.96 1.81
C TYR A 126 15.40 -1.03 0.29
N ARG A 127 15.14 -2.19 -0.31
CA ARG A 127 15.29 -2.47 -1.75
C ARG A 127 13.97 -2.97 -2.33
N ASN A 128 13.94 -3.14 -3.64
CA ASN A 128 12.79 -3.69 -4.33
C ASN A 128 12.40 -5.04 -3.71
N PHE A 129 11.12 -5.18 -3.42
CA PHE A 129 10.54 -6.38 -2.84
C PHE A 129 9.76 -7.13 -3.92
N THR A 130 10.00 -8.43 -4.06
CA THR A 130 9.36 -9.23 -5.11
C THR A 130 8.72 -10.47 -4.50
N VAL A 131 7.45 -10.71 -4.83
CA VAL A 131 6.75 -11.97 -4.58
C VAL A 131 6.65 -12.72 -5.89
N LEU A 132 7.20 -13.93 -5.93
CA LEU A 132 7.25 -14.80 -7.11
C LEU A 132 6.47 -16.06 -6.82
N VAL A 133 5.59 -16.43 -7.75
CA VAL A 133 4.95 -17.74 -7.79
C VAL A 133 5.56 -18.49 -8.97
N SER A 134 6.28 -19.57 -8.67
CA SER A 134 6.92 -20.40 -9.68
C SER A 134 6.50 -21.86 -9.54
N GLU A 135 6.39 -22.54 -10.68
CA GLU A 135 6.13 -23.96 -10.73
C GLU A 135 7.46 -24.71 -10.94
N PRO A 136 7.78 -25.71 -10.10
CA PRO A 136 8.95 -26.54 -10.31
C PRO A 136 8.70 -27.48 -11.49
N THR A 137 9.26 -27.16 -12.65
CA THR A 137 9.25 -28.07 -13.80
C THR A 137 10.46 -28.99 -13.71
N HIS A 138 10.21 -30.30 -13.70
CA HIS A 138 11.28 -31.29 -13.72
C HIS A 138 11.79 -31.39 -15.17
N GLY A 139 12.91 -30.71 -15.45
CA GLY A 139 13.60 -30.88 -16.72
C GLY A 139 14.20 -32.27 -16.81
N GLU A 140 14.30 -32.78 -18.04
CA GLU A 140 14.85 -34.11 -18.41
C GLU A 140 16.28 -34.37 -17.87
N ASN A 141 16.96 -33.32 -17.41
CA ASN A 141 18.36 -33.35 -16.99
C ASN A 141 18.58 -33.16 -15.46
N ASN A 142 17.57 -33.43 -14.61
CA ASN A 142 17.62 -33.17 -13.15
C ASN A 142 17.87 -31.70 -12.74
N THR A 143 17.90 -30.76 -13.69
CA THR A 143 17.90 -29.32 -13.40
C THR A 143 16.47 -28.86 -13.15
N SER A 144 16.17 -28.53 -11.90
CA SER A 144 14.91 -27.88 -11.50
C SER A 144 14.80 -26.53 -12.19
N ARG A 145 13.99 -26.42 -13.25
CA ARG A 145 13.69 -25.15 -13.89
C ARG A 145 12.42 -24.58 -13.25
N HIS A 146 12.57 -23.46 -12.57
CA HIS A 146 11.43 -22.73 -12.02
C HIS A 146 10.81 -21.88 -13.13
N VAL A 147 9.58 -22.20 -13.53
CA VAL A 147 8.82 -21.37 -14.47
C VAL A 147 8.05 -20.33 -13.66
N GLU A 148 8.34 -19.05 -13.87
CA GLU A 148 7.64 -17.94 -13.22
C GLU A 148 6.21 -17.84 -13.77
N LEU A 149 5.19 -18.06 -12.92
CA LEU A 149 3.77 -17.97 -13.28
C LEU A 149 3.20 -16.58 -12.99
N ALA A 150 3.61 -15.98 -11.87
CA ALA A 150 3.19 -14.66 -11.47
C ALA A 150 4.28 -13.96 -10.65
N LYS A 151 4.34 -12.64 -10.78
CA LYS A 151 5.31 -11.77 -10.13
C LYS A 151 4.65 -10.49 -9.66
N LEU A 152 4.78 -10.18 -8.38
CA LEU A 152 4.43 -8.89 -7.80
C LEU A 152 5.71 -8.20 -7.34
N LEU A 153 6.04 -7.09 -7.99
CA LEU A 153 7.25 -6.31 -7.72
C LEU A 153 6.86 -4.95 -7.13
N ILE A 154 7.25 -4.70 -5.89
CA ILE A 154 7.11 -3.42 -5.21
C ILE A 154 8.46 -2.70 -5.27
N LYS A 155 8.48 -1.58 -6.00
CA LYS A 155 9.61 -0.64 -6.07
C LYS A 155 9.37 0.52 -5.11
N ARG A 156 10.28 1.50 -5.08
CA ARG A 156 10.13 2.71 -4.24
C ARG A 156 8.94 3.57 -4.65
N ASP A 157 8.58 3.56 -5.93
CA ASP A 157 7.66 4.50 -6.56
C ASP A 157 6.51 3.80 -7.30
N SER A 158 6.58 2.48 -7.48
CA SER A 158 5.66 1.74 -8.35
C SER A 158 5.46 0.31 -7.90
N VAL A 159 4.26 -0.20 -8.13
CA VAL A 159 3.91 -1.61 -7.97
C VAL A 159 3.64 -2.19 -9.34
N VAL A 160 4.41 -3.21 -9.71
CA VAL A 160 4.31 -3.88 -11.01
C VAL A 160 3.84 -5.31 -10.76
N CYS A 161 2.67 -5.64 -11.30
CA CYS A 161 2.15 -7.01 -11.31
C CYS A 161 2.30 -7.60 -12.72
N SER A 162 2.89 -8.79 -12.81
CA SER A 162 2.99 -9.59 -14.03
C SER A 162 2.33 -10.94 -13.79
N GLY A 163 1.25 -11.21 -14.51
CA GLY A 163 0.47 -12.44 -14.40
C GLY A 163 -0.68 -12.43 -15.40
N ARG A 164 -1.51 -13.48 -15.38
CA ARG A 164 -2.67 -13.60 -16.29
C ARG A 164 -3.84 -12.70 -15.89
N LYS A 165 -3.99 -12.42 -14.59
CA LYS A 165 -5.10 -11.67 -14.02
C LYS A 165 -4.66 -10.95 -12.75
N PHE A 166 -5.10 -9.71 -12.58
CA PHE A 166 -4.95 -8.93 -11.35
C PHE A 166 -6.35 -8.53 -10.87
N GLU A 167 -6.67 -8.79 -9.59
CA GLU A 167 -7.96 -8.48 -8.98
C GLU A 167 -7.76 -7.73 -7.66
N VAL A 168 -8.60 -6.73 -7.43
CA VAL A 168 -8.72 -5.99 -6.17
C VAL A 168 -10.16 -6.16 -5.70
N ARG A 169 -10.32 -6.64 -4.46
CA ARG A 169 -11.62 -6.91 -3.84
C ARG A 169 -11.86 -6.00 -2.66
N ASP A 170 -13.12 -5.66 -2.44
CA ASP A 170 -13.57 -4.98 -1.22
C ASP A 170 -13.58 -5.96 -0.02
N ALA A 171 -13.77 -5.43 1.20
CA ALA A 171 -13.93 -6.17 2.44
C ALA A 171 -15.07 -7.22 2.38
N HIS A 172 -16.09 -7.00 1.56
CA HIS A 172 -17.19 -7.92 1.33
C HIS A 172 -16.85 -9.06 0.34
N GLY A 173 -15.69 -8.98 -0.32
CA GLY A 173 -15.22 -9.96 -1.31
C GLY A 173 -15.61 -9.66 -2.76
N ASP A 174 -16.34 -8.57 -3.00
CA ASP A 174 -16.72 -8.13 -4.34
C ASP A 174 -15.54 -7.53 -5.12
N ASN A 175 -15.49 -7.77 -6.43
CA ASN A 175 -14.41 -7.30 -7.30
C ASN A 175 -14.56 -5.81 -7.65
N VAL A 176 -13.73 -4.94 -7.06
CA VAL A 176 -13.72 -3.49 -7.34
C VAL A 176 -12.93 -3.17 -8.61
N PHE A 177 -11.81 -3.85 -8.82
CA PHE A 177 -10.97 -3.70 -10.01
C PHE A 177 -10.46 -5.05 -10.47
N SER A 178 -10.53 -5.33 -11.76
CA SER A 178 -9.89 -6.50 -12.35
C SER A 178 -9.29 -6.17 -13.71
N ALA A 179 -8.08 -6.67 -13.96
CA ALA A 179 -7.39 -6.49 -15.23
C ALA A 179 -6.87 -7.85 -15.73
N SER A 180 -7.21 -8.19 -16.97
CA SER A 180 -6.70 -9.35 -17.69
C SER A 180 -6.28 -8.97 -19.11
N ARG A 181 -5.91 -9.95 -19.93
CA ARG A 181 -5.56 -9.73 -21.34
C ARG A 181 -6.78 -9.35 -22.19
N GLU A 182 -7.95 -9.82 -21.79
CA GLU A 182 -9.21 -9.67 -22.51
C GLU A 182 -9.89 -8.34 -22.21
N GLU A 183 -9.91 -7.94 -20.94
CA GLU A 183 -10.63 -6.75 -20.50
C GLU A 183 -10.11 -6.20 -19.16
N VAL A 184 -10.49 -4.95 -18.89
CA VAL A 184 -10.34 -4.32 -17.58
C VAL A 184 -11.74 -3.98 -17.08
N ARG A 185 -12.13 -4.53 -15.94
CA ARG A 185 -13.42 -4.25 -15.30
C ARG A 185 -13.20 -3.44 -14.04
N MET A 186 -14.01 -2.40 -13.90
CA MET A 186 -14.12 -1.56 -12.70
C MET A 186 -15.55 -1.68 -12.19
N SER A 187 -15.73 -2.20 -10.98
CA SER A 187 -17.04 -2.36 -10.34
C SER A 187 -17.07 -1.50 -9.08
N ALA A 188 -17.26 -0.20 -9.29
CA ALA A 188 -17.48 0.77 -8.24
C ALA A 188 -18.72 1.61 -8.58
N ASP A 189 -19.46 2.06 -7.56
CA ASP A 189 -20.64 2.91 -7.77
C ASP A 189 -20.29 4.23 -8.44
N THR A 190 -19.10 4.76 -8.15
CA THR A 190 -18.59 6.01 -8.71
C THR A 190 -17.13 5.86 -9.11
N LEU A 191 -16.81 6.26 -10.34
CA LEU A 191 -15.44 6.40 -10.84
C LEU A 191 -15.16 7.88 -11.08
N ALA A 192 -14.44 8.52 -10.15
CA ALA A 192 -13.99 9.89 -10.28
C ALA A 192 -12.59 9.93 -10.93
N VAL A 193 -12.42 10.81 -11.92
CA VAL A 193 -11.13 11.05 -12.59
C VAL A 193 -10.70 12.48 -12.29
N ASP A 194 -10.09 12.67 -11.12
CA ASP A 194 -9.63 13.97 -10.63
C ASP A 194 -8.23 14.29 -11.17
N GLY A 195 -8.17 14.57 -12.46
CA GLY A 195 -6.95 15.06 -13.13
C GLY A 195 -7.24 16.37 -13.84
N VAL A 196 -6.32 17.33 -13.79
CA VAL A 196 -6.44 18.61 -14.52
C VAL A 196 -6.66 18.45 -16.02
N GLY A 197 -6.24 17.31 -16.59
CA GLY A 197 -6.45 16.95 -18.00
C GLY A 197 -7.68 16.06 -18.25
N GLY A 198 -8.46 15.72 -17.23
CA GLY A 198 -9.60 14.81 -17.32
C GLY A 198 -9.24 13.43 -17.88
N VAL A 199 -10.16 12.84 -18.63
CA VAL A 199 -9.99 11.55 -19.30
C VAL A 199 -9.85 11.75 -20.81
N THR A 200 -8.76 11.24 -21.39
CA THR A 200 -8.59 11.19 -22.86
C THR A 200 -8.90 9.79 -23.35
N VAL A 201 -9.92 9.67 -24.20
CA VAL A 201 -10.31 8.39 -24.81
C VAL A 201 -9.97 8.39 -26.29
N LYS A 202 -9.12 7.44 -26.70
CA LYS A 202 -8.61 7.36 -28.08
C LYS A 202 -9.61 6.81 -29.10
N THR A 203 -10.53 5.94 -28.66
CA THR A 203 -11.42 5.20 -29.57
C THR A 203 -12.87 5.61 -29.39
N ALA A 204 -13.54 5.11 -28.36
CA ALA A 204 -14.93 5.39 -28.09
C ALA A 204 -15.25 5.14 -26.61
N ILE A 205 -16.23 5.87 -26.09
CA ILE A 205 -16.87 5.59 -24.80
C ILE A 205 -18.29 5.14 -25.11
N GLN A 206 -18.66 3.95 -24.66
CA GLN A 206 -20.04 3.49 -24.68
C GLN A 206 -20.65 3.69 -23.29
N THR A 207 -21.68 4.52 -23.21
CA THR A 207 -22.39 4.80 -21.96
C THR A 207 -23.88 4.94 -22.23
N PRO A 208 -24.75 4.49 -21.31
CA PRO A 208 -26.20 4.67 -21.45
C PRO A 208 -26.63 6.14 -21.28
N SER A 209 -25.87 6.96 -20.54
CA SER A 209 -26.22 8.35 -20.29
C SER A 209 -24.99 9.20 -20.06
N VAL A 210 -25.05 10.45 -20.53
CA VAL A 210 -24.07 11.50 -20.24
C VAL A 210 -24.85 12.66 -19.62
N ARG A 211 -24.48 13.06 -18.41
CA ARG A 211 -25.15 14.12 -17.65
C ARG A 211 -24.11 14.94 -16.90
N ALA A 212 -24.33 16.25 -16.80
CA ALA A 212 -23.52 17.13 -15.97
C ALA A 212 -23.94 17.07 -14.48
N PRO A 213 -23.03 17.39 -13.55
CA PRO A 213 -23.35 17.55 -12.14
C PRO A 213 -24.51 18.55 -11.90
N PRO A 214 -25.29 18.39 -10.80
CA PRO A 214 -26.32 19.36 -10.45
C PRO A 214 -25.74 20.77 -10.32
N GLY A 215 -26.39 21.75 -10.98
CA GLY A 215 -25.95 23.15 -10.97
C GLY A 215 -24.85 23.48 -11.99
N SER A 216 -24.47 22.52 -12.85
CA SER A 216 -23.56 22.74 -13.97
C SER A 216 -24.17 22.28 -15.29
N ASP A 217 -23.79 22.95 -16.38
CA ASP A 217 -24.29 22.62 -17.71
C ASP A 217 -23.45 21.50 -18.35
N LEU A 218 -24.12 20.64 -19.13
CA LEU A 218 -23.43 19.66 -19.95
C LEU A 218 -22.88 20.35 -21.20
N GLN A 219 -21.58 20.63 -21.19
CA GLN A 219 -20.89 21.24 -22.33
C GLN A 219 -20.26 20.16 -23.20
N LEU A 220 -20.72 20.07 -24.45
CA LEU A 220 -20.09 19.28 -25.50
C LEU A 220 -19.47 20.26 -26.50
N GLU A 221 -18.15 20.47 -26.44
CA GLU A 221 -17.47 21.44 -27.28
C GLU A 221 -16.33 20.83 -28.10
N SER A 222 -16.01 21.46 -29.23
CA SER A 222 -14.83 21.17 -30.03
C SER A 222 -14.11 22.48 -30.34
N LEU A 223 -13.09 22.81 -29.54
CA LEU A 223 -12.40 24.10 -29.61
C LEU A 223 -11.71 24.39 -30.95
N THR A 224 -11.29 23.35 -31.67
CA THR A 224 -10.44 23.50 -32.87
C THR A 224 -11.05 22.94 -34.15
N ARG A 225 -12.11 22.13 -34.07
CA ARG A 225 -12.59 21.35 -35.21
C ARG A 225 -14.12 21.36 -35.28
N ARG A 226 -14.73 20.18 -35.09
CA ARG A 226 -16.15 19.95 -35.35
C ARG A 226 -16.70 19.02 -34.30
N LEU A 227 -17.83 19.40 -33.70
CA LEU A 227 -18.68 18.49 -32.96
C LEU A 227 -19.66 17.83 -33.94
N SER A 228 -19.70 16.49 -33.98
CA SER A 228 -20.62 15.74 -34.85
C SER A 228 -21.48 14.82 -33.99
N LEU A 229 -22.78 15.12 -33.94
CA LEU A 229 -23.78 14.26 -33.31
C LEU A 229 -24.45 13.43 -34.42
N LYS A 230 -24.45 12.10 -34.27
CA LYS A 230 -25.06 11.18 -35.24
C LYS A 230 -25.88 10.15 -34.48
N ALA A 231 -27.10 9.88 -34.93
CA ALA A 231 -27.96 8.85 -34.38
C ALA A 231 -28.60 8.02 -35.50
N PRO A 232 -28.85 6.72 -35.28
CA PRO A 232 -29.44 5.84 -36.29
C PRO A 232 -30.92 6.15 -36.58
N GLN A 233 -31.67 6.63 -35.59
CA GLN A 233 -33.09 6.96 -35.73
C GLN A 233 -33.32 8.46 -35.75
N SER A 234 -33.03 9.14 -34.64
CA SER A 234 -33.28 10.57 -34.49
C SER A 234 -32.38 11.19 -33.42
N ILE A 235 -32.18 12.50 -33.51
CA ILE A 235 -31.63 13.34 -32.44
C ILE A 235 -32.75 14.29 -32.04
N HIS A 236 -33.09 14.31 -30.75
CA HIS A 236 -34.11 15.20 -30.20
C HIS A 236 -33.44 16.21 -29.26
N PHE A 237 -33.58 17.48 -29.61
CA PHE A 237 -33.21 18.59 -28.74
C PHE A 237 -34.50 19.05 -28.05
N ASP A 238 -34.58 18.85 -26.75
CA ASP A 238 -35.75 19.20 -25.93
C ASP A 238 -35.30 19.98 -24.68
N SER A 239 -36.07 20.99 -24.31
CA SER A 239 -35.83 21.82 -23.13
C SER A 239 -37.13 21.97 -22.35
N ARG A 240 -37.22 21.30 -21.19
CA ARG A 240 -38.39 21.40 -20.31
C ARG A 240 -38.55 22.78 -19.67
N ALA A 241 -37.45 23.49 -19.50
CA ALA A 241 -37.40 24.79 -18.86
C ALA A 241 -36.27 25.62 -19.49
N GLY A 242 -36.60 26.39 -20.53
CA GLY A 242 -35.67 27.29 -21.22
C GLY A 242 -35.87 27.33 -22.72
N SER A 243 -35.18 28.26 -23.40
CA SER A 243 -35.03 28.27 -24.85
C SER A 243 -33.96 27.29 -25.31
N ILE A 244 -34.04 26.86 -26.57
CA ILE A 244 -32.93 26.22 -27.26
C ILE A 244 -32.38 27.27 -28.21
N ASP A 245 -31.19 27.78 -27.90
CA ASP A 245 -30.52 28.81 -28.69
C ASP A 245 -29.40 28.20 -29.54
N MET A 246 -29.49 28.36 -30.86
CA MET A 246 -28.47 27.92 -31.80
C MET A 246 -27.80 29.15 -32.43
N THR A 247 -26.52 29.35 -32.13
CA THR A 247 -25.73 30.47 -32.66
C THR A 247 -24.55 29.94 -33.48
N SER A 248 -24.22 30.63 -34.57
CA SER A 248 -23.08 30.32 -35.45
C SER A 248 -22.44 31.63 -35.88
N HIS A 249 -21.10 31.66 -35.95
CA HIS A 249 -20.39 32.79 -36.56
C HIS A 249 -20.58 32.81 -38.08
N GLY A 250 -20.75 31.65 -38.71
CA GLY A 250 -21.03 31.53 -40.14
C GLY A 250 -22.50 31.20 -40.37
N ASP A 251 -22.75 30.33 -41.34
CA ASP A 251 -24.10 29.91 -41.69
C ASP A 251 -24.60 28.78 -40.78
N ILE A 252 -25.92 28.75 -40.56
CA ILE A 252 -26.64 27.58 -40.05
C ILE A 252 -27.37 26.96 -41.23
N LYS A 253 -26.98 25.74 -41.63
CA LYS A 253 -27.63 25.01 -42.72
C LYS A 253 -28.53 23.91 -42.18
N PHE A 254 -29.83 24.02 -42.44
CA PHE A 254 -30.78 22.92 -42.29
C PHE A 254 -30.92 22.22 -43.65
N ASP A 255 -30.66 20.91 -43.71
CA ASP A 255 -30.67 20.13 -44.95
C ASP A 255 -31.45 18.83 -44.72
N SER A 256 -32.43 18.54 -45.58
CA SER A 256 -33.27 17.35 -45.50
C SER A 256 -33.24 16.62 -46.84
N ILE A 257 -32.77 15.37 -46.83
CA ILE A 257 -32.54 14.59 -48.06
C ILE A 257 -33.85 14.01 -48.61
N VAL A 258 -34.71 13.50 -47.72
CA VAL A 258 -35.95 12.78 -48.08
C VAL A 258 -37.18 13.52 -47.56
N GLY A 259 -37.08 14.13 -46.38
CA GLY A 259 -38.22 14.74 -45.68
C GLY A 259 -38.35 16.24 -45.94
N SER A 260 -39.07 16.90 -45.05
CA SER A 260 -39.21 18.37 -45.04
C SER A 260 -38.67 18.96 -43.73
N ILE A 261 -38.31 20.24 -43.77
CA ILE A 261 -38.00 21.03 -42.58
C ILE A 261 -39.29 21.73 -42.18
N LYS A 262 -39.88 21.34 -41.04
CA LYS A 262 -41.10 21.94 -40.50
C LYS A 262 -40.73 22.91 -39.37
N ILE A 263 -41.07 24.17 -39.53
CA ILE A 263 -41.00 25.18 -38.47
C ILE A 263 -42.44 25.43 -38.02
N ASP A 264 -42.81 24.90 -36.86
CA ASP A 264 -44.17 24.98 -36.32
C ASP A 264 -44.16 25.87 -35.09
N ALA A 265 -44.52 27.14 -35.27
CA ALA A 265 -44.52 28.14 -34.22
C ALA A 265 -45.63 29.18 -34.45
N PRO A 266 -46.24 29.75 -33.38
CA PRO A 266 -47.24 30.80 -33.52
C PRO A 266 -46.69 32.08 -34.18
N ASN A 267 -45.42 32.39 -33.95
CA ASN A 267 -44.74 33.55 -34.52
C ASN A 267 -43.34 33.15 -34.96
N ILE A 268 -43.00 33.40 -36.22
CA ILE A 268 -41.65 33.24 -36.77
C ILE A 268 -41.14 34.64 -37.10
N VAL A 269 -40.02 35.03 -36.50
CA VAL A 269 -39.43 36.35 -36.68
C VAL A 269 -38.09 36.19 -37.39
N ILE A 270 -37.98 36.77 -38.57
CA ILE A 270 -36.73 36.87 -39.33
C ILE A 270 -36.30 38.34 -39.28
N SER A 271 -35.45 38.67 -38.31
CA SER A 271 -34.97 40.03 -38.09
C SER A 271 -33.84 40.41 -39.05
N ASN A 272 -33.63 41.71 -39.25
CA ASN A 272 -32.54 42.25 -40.07
C ASN A 272 -32.57 41.83 -41.56
N LEU A 273 -33.75 41.53 -42.09
CA LEU A 273 -33.95 41.52 -43.53
C LEU A 273 -33.62 42.93 -44.07
N LYS A 274 -32.79 43.02 -45.12
CA LYS A 274 -32.44 44.31 -45.73
C LYS A 274 -33.72 45.01 -46.19
N GLU A 275 -34.11 46.05 -45.46
CA GLU A 275 -35.22 46.92 -45.86
C GLU A 275 -34.78 47.73 -47.08
N ALA A 276 -35.57 47.69 -48.16
CA ALA A 276 -35.32 48.53 -49.32
C ALA A 276 -35.66 49.99 -48.96
N SER A 277 -34.64 50.86 -48.87
CA SER A 277 -34.86 52.28 -48.67
C SER A 277 -35.33 52.91 -49.98
N VAL A 278 -36.61 53.27 -50.06
CA VAL A 278 -37.12 54.06 -51.19
C VAL A 278 -37.11 55.53 -50.79
N THR A 279 -36.03 56.23 -51.14
CA THR A 279 -36.09 57.69 -51.29
C THR A 279 -36.62 57.99 -52.66
N ASN A 280 -37.74 58.70 -52.74
CA ASN A 280 -37.95 59.70 -53.79
C ASN A 280 -39.12 60.61 -53.42
N LYS A 281 -38.79 61.69 -52.69
CA LYS A 281 -39.61 62.89 -52.42
C LYS A 281 -40.95 62.71 -51.68
N ALA A 282 -41.15 63.59 -50.70
CA ALA A 282 -42.27 63.58 -49.77
C ALA A 282 -43.58 64.08 -50.40
N GLN A 283 -44.68 63.34 -50.20
CA GLN A 283 -46.01 63.93 -50.24
C GLN A 283 -46.63 63.93 -48.84
N LYS A 284 -46.97 65.14 -48.41
CA LYS A 284 -47.62 65.48 -47.16
C LYS A 284 -48.97 64.75 -47.06
N ASN A 285 -49.22 64.16 -45.91
CA ASN A 285 -50.50 63.58 -45.48
C ASN A 285 -50.77 62.15 -45.96
N ILE A 286 -50.15 61.17 -45.29
CA ILE A 286 -50.80 60.08 -44.53
C ILE A 286 -49.66 59.25 -43.94
N ARG A 287 -49.68 59.03 -42.62
CA ARG A 287 -48.79 58.06 -41.95
C ARG A 287 -49.27 56.65 -42.33
N THR A 288 -48.94 56.16 -43.52
CA THR A 288 -49.04 54.74 -43.83
C THR A 288 -47.77 54.07 -43.34
N MET A 289 -47.91 53.19 -42.34
CA MET A 289 -46.92 52.15 -42.09
C MET A 289 -46.74 51.38 -43.40
N LYS A 290 -45.57 51.47 -44.03
CA LYS A 290 -45.28 50.74 -45.26
C LYS A 290 -45.08 49.27 -44.91
N VAL A 291 -46.17 48.53 -44.88
CA VAL A 291 -46.15 47.05 -44.87
C VAL A 291 -45.47 46.61 -46.17
N TYR A 292 -44.60 45.61 -46.16
CA TYR A 292 -44.07 45.00 -47.38
C TYR A 292 -44.45 43.52 -47.39
N GLN A 293 -44.66 42.94 -48.56
CA GLN A 293 -44.85 41.50 -48.70
C GLN A 293 -43.49 40.82 -48.89
N LEU A 294 -43.28 39.67 -48.24
CA LEU A 294 -42.09 38.83 -48.42
C LEU A 294 -42.36 37.81 -49.54
N CYS A 295 -41.58 37.91 -50.60
CA CYS A 295 -41.68 37.10 -51.81
C CYS A 295 -40.58 36.05 -51.87
N ALA A 296 -40.90 34.87 -52.39
CA ALA A 296 -39.95 33.79 -52.60
C ALA A 296 -39.72 33.55 -54.09
N CYS A 297 -38.47 33.59 -54.54
CA CYS A 297 -38.08 33.21 -55.90
C CYS A 297 -38.17 31.69 -56.09
N ALA A 298 -38.23 31.23 -57.35
CA ALA A 298 -38.09 29.80 -57.67
C ALA A 298 -36.73 29.20 -57.22
N SER A 299 -35.70 30.04 -57.04
CA SER A 299 -34.39 29.67 -56.48
C SER A 299 -34.37 29.54 -54.95
N GLY A 300 -35.48 29.86 -54.25
CA GLY A 300 -35.57 29.82 -52.78
C GLY A 300 -35.05 31.07 -52.07
N LYS A 301 -34.53 32.06 -52.81
CA LYS A 301 -34.17 33.39 -52.27
C LYS A 301 -35.44 34.15 -51.86
N LEU A 302 -35.38 34.86 -50.74
CA LEU A 302 -36.47 35.71 -50.25
C LEU A 302 -36.16 37.19 -50.56
N PHE A 303 -37.15 37.93 -51.04
CA PHE A 303 -37.04 39.36 -51.32
C PHE A 303 -38.29 40.12 -50.85
N LEU A 304 -38.16 41.42 -50.64
CA LEU A 304 -39.27 42.29 -50.21
C LEU A 304 -39.88 42.98 -51.44
N ALA A 305 -41.21 43.00 -51.52
CA ALA A 305 -41.96 43.71 -52.56
C ALA A 305 -42.99 44.68 -51.96
N SER A 306 -43.43 45.66 -52.77
CA SER A 306 -44.48 46.62 -52.41
C SER A 306 -45.75 45.90 -51.94
N PRO A 307 -46.44 46.40 -50.89
CA PRO A 307 -47.66 45.76 -50.35
C PRO A 307 -48.80 45.72 -51.37
N ASP A 308 -48.91 46.75 -52.21
CA ASP A 308 -49.97 46.89 -53.21
C ASP A 308 -49.55 46.34 -54.59
N GLY A 309 -48.36 45.75 -54.69
CA GLY A 309 -47.78 45.26 -55.95
C GLY A 309 -47.93 43.75 -56.13
N VAL A 310 -47.69 43.27 -57.35
CA VAL A 310 -47.52 41.83 -57.60
C VAL A 310 -46.14 41.39 -57.11
N CYS A 311 -46.06 40.21 -56.50
CA CYS A 311 -44.85 39.62 -55.95
C CYS A 311 -43.87 39.18 -57.06
N VAL A 312 -43.22 40.16 -57.70
CA VAL A 312 -42.33 39.99 -58.87
C VAL A 312 -41.02 40.70 -58.59
N ALA A 313 -39.90 40.03 -58.86
CA ALA A 313 -38.58 40.66 -58.77
C ALA A 313 -38.41 41.64 -59.95
N THR A 314 -38.12 42.90 -59.66
CA THR A 314 -37.82 43.92 -60.68
C THR A 314 -36.42 43.78 -61.27
N ASP A 315 -35.57 42.96 -60.67
CA ASP A 315 -34.21 42.67 -61.11
C ASP A 315 -34.08 41.18 -61.43
N ASP A 316 -33.84 40.86 -62.70
CA ASP A 316 -33.75 39.48 -63.19
C ASP A 316 -32.58 38.72 -62.56
N GLU A 317 -31.58 39.40 -61.99
CA GLU A 317 -30.47 38.75 -61.26
C GLU A 317 -30.89 38.28 -59.85
N LEU A 318 -31.92 38.89 -59.26
CA LEU A 318 -32.33 38.61 -57.88
C LEU A 318 -32.95 37.22 -57.75
N CYS A 319 -33.76 36.82 -58.73
CA CYS A 319 -34.43 35.52 -58.77
C CYS A 319 -33.76 34.50 -59.72
N ARG A 320 -32.57 34.80 -60.26
CA ARG A 320 -31.74 33.85 -61.01
C ARG A 320 -31.00 32.87 -60.09
#